data_AF-A0A0R1PBW4-F1
#
_entry.id   AF-A0A0R1PBW4-F1
#
_cell.length_a   1.000
_cell.length_b   1.000
_cell.length_c   1.000
_cell.angle_alpha   90.00
_cell.angle_beta   90.00
_cell.angle_gamma   90.00
#
_symmetry.space_group_name_H-M   'P 1'
#
loop_
_entity.id
_entity.type
_entity.pdbx_description
1 polymer ?
#
loop_
_entity_poly.entity_id
_entity_poly.type
_entity_poly.pdbx_seq_one_letter_code
_entity_poly.pdbx_strand_id
1 'polypeptide(L)' 'MKLKNLNLVQLRFAQAGVTANVATWKQLEQQLSVEDQINCVLALAKEPEPQPILRRLIVSKSREQVAQRRQNHQ' A
#
# COMPACT_ATOMS: atom_id res chain seq x y z
N MET A 1 -13.71 0.77 3.15
CA MET A 1 -12.37 0.77 2.55
C MET A 1 -12.24 -0.26 1.43
N LYS A 2 -11.53 0.05 0.33
CA LYS A 2 -11.16 -0.83 -0.81
C LYS A 2 -9.67 -0.64 -1.11
N LEU A 3 -8.96 -1.66 -1.63
CA LEU A 3 -7.50 -1.57 -1.89
C LEU A 3 -7.10 -0.37 -2.77
N LYS A 4 -7.88 -0.06 -3.81
CA LYS A 4 -7.60 1.06 -4.72
C LYS A 4 -7.56 2.45 -4.04
N ASN A 5 -8.20 2.57 -2.87
CA ASN A 5 -8.27 3.83 -2.12
C ASN A 5 -7.03 4.04 -1.24
N LEU A 6 -6.22 3.00 -1.01
CA LEU A 6 -5.03 3.09 -0.18
C LEU A 6 -3.93 3.89 -0.91
N ASN A 7 -3.14 4.65 -0.14
CA ASN A 7 -1.93 5.31 -0.65
C ASN A 7 -0.77 4.32 -0.81
N LEU A 8 0.37 4.78 -1.34
CA LEU A 8 1.50 3.90 -1.64
C LEU A 8 2.11 3.25 -0.38
N VAL A 9 2.14 3.94 0.76
CA VAL A 9 2.67 3.41 2.03
C VAL A 9 1.73 2.32 2.56
N GLN A 10 0.44 2.60 2.61
CA GLN A 10 -0.61 1.66 3.01
C GLN A 10 -0.62 0.40 2.14
N LEU A 11 -0.47 0.53 0.81
CA LEU A 11 -0.39 -0.63 -0.09
C LEU A 11 0.86 -1.48 0.16
N ARG A 12 2.01 -0.86 0.41
CA ARG A 12 3.26 -1.58 0.74
C ARG A 12 3.17 -2.27 2.10
N PHE A 13 2.52 -1.64 3.07
CA PHE A 13 2.23 -2.25 4.37
C PHE A 13 1.33 -3.49 4.22
N ALA A 14 0.24 -3.36 3.45
CA ALA A 14 -0.67 -4.46 3.14
C ALA A 14 0.05 -5.61 2.42
N GLN A 15 0.92 -5.30 1.44
CA GLN A 15 1.73 -6.30 0.75
C GLN A 15 2.68 -7.04 1.69
N ALA A 16 3.38 -6.31 2.57
CA ALA A 16 4.29 -6.92 3.53
C ALA A 16 3.58 -7.90 4.47
N GLY A 17 2.35 -7.56 4.91
CA GLY A 17 1.51 -8.47 5.69
C GLY A 17 1.13 -9.74 4.92
N VAL A 18 0.64 -9.60 3.68
CA VAL A 18 0.23 -10.74 2.85
C VAL A 18 1.39 -11.66 2.46
N THR A 19 2.61 -11.12 2.31
CA THR A 19 3.81 -11.92 1.98
C THR A 19 4.64 -12.32 3.19
N ALA A 20 4.13 -12.11 4.41
CA ALA A 20 4.85 -12.37 5.67
C ALA A 20 6.25 -11.72 5.74
N ASN A 21 6.45 -10.56 5.10
CA ASN A 21 7.70 -9.80 5.19
C ASN A 21 7.69 -8.96 6.48
N VAL A 22 8.09 -9.60 7.58
CA VAL A 22 8.03 -9.02 8.94
C VAL A 22 8.88 -7.76 9.07
N ALA A 23 10.07 -7.72 8.45
CA ALA A 23 10.97 -6.58 8.54
C ALA A 23 10.35 -5.31 7.92
N THR A 24 9.84 -5.43 6.68
CA THR A 24 9.16 -4.32 6.01
C THR A 24 7.85 -3.95 6.69
N TRP A 25 7.11 -4.94 7.20
CA TRP A 25 5.87 -4.69 7.92
C TRP A 25 6.09 -3.82 9.18
N LYS A 26 7.03 -4.20 10.06
CA LYS A 26 7.38 -3.43 11.27
C LYS A 26 7.86 -2.02 10.96
N GLN A 27 8.64 -1.85 9.88
CA GLN A 27 9.12 -0.53 9.48
C GLN A 27 7.98 0.40 9.03
N LEU A 28 7.00 -0.13 8.31
CA LEU A 28 5.87 0.66 7.78
C LEU A 28 4.79 0.88 8.84
N GLU A 29 4.63 -0.05 9.78
CA GLU A 29 3.73 0.08 10.94
C GLU A 29 3.99 1.39 11.71
N GLN A 30 5.27 1.73 11.93
CA GLN A 30 5.68 2.96 12.62
C GLN A 30 5.32 4.26 11.89
N GLN A 31 5.01 4.18 10.58
CA GLN A 31 4.67 5.33 9.74
C GLN A 31 3.16 5.50 9.55
N LEU A 32 2.36 4.56 10.04
CA LEU A 32 0.91 4.53 9.84
C LEU A 32 0.20 4.69 11.19
N SER A 33 -0.86 5.50 11.22
CA SER A 33 -1.77 5.52 12.35
C SER A 33 -2.43 4.15 12.55
N VAL A 34 -2.87 3.83 13.77
CA VAL A 34 -3.60 2.58 14.03
C VAL A 34 -4.83 2.46 13.12
N GLU A 35 -5.52 3.58 12.87
CA GLU A 35 -6.67 3.63 11.94
C GLU A 35 -6.26 3.25 10.50
N ASP A 36 -5.13 3.76 10.01
CA ASP A 36 -4.60 3.40 8.69
C ASP A 36 -4.23 1.92 8.59
N GLN A 37 -3.64 1.36 9.65
CA GLN A 37 -3.31 -0.06 9.73
C GLN A 37 -4.59 -0.92 9.66
N ILE A 38 -5.62 -0.58 10.45
CA ILE A 38 -6.94 -1.24 10.43
C ILE A 38 -7.56 -1.14 9.02
N ASN A 39 -7.51 0.04 8.41
CA ASN A 39 -8.03 0.27 7.06
C ASN A 39 -7.36 -0.61 6.01
N CYS A 40 -6.05 -0.87 6.14
CA CYS A 40 -5.34 -1.81 5.28
C CYS A 40 -5.87 -3.24 5.44
N VAL A 41 -6.03 -3.71 6.69
CA VAL A 41 -6.54 -5.05 6.99
C VAL A 41 -7.98 -5.23 6.48
N LEU A 42 -8.85 -4.24 6.73
CA LEU A 42 -10.24 -4.26 6.24
C LEU A 42 -10.34 -4.23 4.71
N ALA A 43 -9.38 -3.59 4.03
CA ALA A 43 -9.32 -3.60 2.58
C ALA A 43 -8.86 -4.95 2.03
N LEU A 44 -7.90 -5.61 2.69
CA LEU A 44 -7.44 -6.95 2.33
C LEU A 44 -8.53 -8.01 2.51
N ALA A 45 -9.27 -7.96 3.63
CA ALA A 45 -10.31 -8.93 3.95
C ALA A 45 -11.47 -8.99 2.93
N LYS A 46 -11.60 -7.95 2.09
CA LYS A 46 -12.63 -7.85 1.04
C LYS A 46 -12.20 -8.42 -0.30
N GLU A 47 -10.94 -8.84 -0.42
CA GLU A 47 -10.35 -9.28 -1.67
C GLU A 47 -9.94 -10.75 -1.53
N PRO A 48 -10.54 -11.69 -2.28
CA PRO A 48 -10.23 -13.11 -2.16
C PRO A 48 -8.80 -13.43 -2.59
N GLU A 49 -8.27 -12.68 -3.57
CA GLU A 49 -6.90 -12.81 -4.07
C GLU A 49 -6.21 -11.43 -4.08
N PRO A 50 -5.71 -10.95 -2.94
CA PRO A 50 -5.21 -9.58 -2.83
C PRO A 50 -3.85 -9.36 -3.51
N GLN A 51 -2.99 -10.39 -3.63
CA GLN A 51 -1.62 -10.21 -4.12
C GLN A 51 -1.52 -9.62 -5.54
N PRO A 52 -2.23 -10.14 -6.57
CA PRO A 52 -2.15 -9.58 -7.91
C PRO A 52 -2.67 -8.14 -7.97
N ILE A 53 -3.67 -7.81 -7.16
CA ILE A 53 -4.26 -6.46 -7.08
C ILE A 53 -3.27 -5.50 -6.43
N LEU A 54 -2.67 -5.87 -5.30
CA LEU A 54 -1.64 -5.08 -4.61
C LEU A 54 -0.46 -4.76 -5.53
N ARG A 55 0.09 -5.77 -6.22
CA ARG A 55 1.22 -5.57 -7.16
C ARG A 55 0.89 -4.53 -8.22
N ARG A 56 -0.27 -4.64 -8.87
CA ARG A 56 -0.71 -3.68 -9.90
C ARG A 56 -0.87 -2.26 -9.34
N LEU A 57 -1.52 -2.12 -8.19
CA LEU A 57 -1.76 -0.82 -7.57
C LEU A 57 -0.46 -0.14 -7.11
N ILE A 58 0.48 -0.90 -6.54
CA ILE A 58 1.79 -0.38 -6.11
C ILE A 58 2.58 0.14 -7.31
N VAL A 59 2.59 -0.59 -8.43
CA VAL A 59 3.26 -0.14 -9.66
C VAL A 59 2.60 1.12 -10.21
N SER A 60 1.27 1.17 -10.29
CA SER A 60 0.54 2.36 -10.77
C SER A 60 0.88 3.60 -9.95
N LYS A 61 0.71 3.52 -8.61
CA LYS A 61 0.95 4.67 -7.72
C LYS A 61 2.41 5.08 -7.65
N SER A 62 3.35 4.14 -7.80
CA SER A 62 4.78 4.48 -7.88
C SER A 62 5.08 5.29 -9.15
N ARG A 63 4.46 4.94 -10.29
CA ARG A 63 4.61 5.69 -11.54
C ARG A 63 3.98 7.08 -11.46
N GLU A 64 2.78 7.18 -10.89
CA GLU A 64 2.11 8.46 -10.65
C GLU A 64 2.96 9.39 -9.77
N GLN A 65 3.53 8.89 -8.67
CA GLN A 65 4.39 9.68 -7.79
C GLN A 65 5.67 10.17 -8.50
N VAL A 66 6.27 9.34 -9.37
CA VAL A 66 7.43 9.75 -10.18
C VAL A 66 7.04 10.83 -11.20
N ALA A 67 5.90 10.67 -11.87
CA ALA A 67 5.41 11.64 -12.84
C ALA A 67 5.15 13.01 -12.20
N GLN A 68 4.49 13.03 -11.03
CA GLN A 68 4.24 14.25 -10.25
C GLN A 68 5.54 14.94 -9.83
N ARG A 69 6.54 14.18 -9.39
CA ARG A 69 7.86 14.74 -9.06
C ARG A 69 8.51 15.40 -10.27
N ARG A 70 8.45 14.78 -11.45
CA ARG A 70 9.02 15.37 -12.67
C ARG A 70 8.35 16.67 -13.07
N GLN A 71 7.02 16.74 -12.97
CA GLN A 71 6.26 17.96 -13.27
C GLN A 71 6.57 19.11 -12.31
N ASN A 72 6.83 18.82 -11.03
CA ASN A 72 7.14 19.86 -10.03
C ASN A 72 8.60 20.36 -10.09
N HIS A 73 9.48 19.75 -10.90
CA HIS A 73 10.87 20.17 -11.09
C HIS A 73 11.12 20.77 -12.49
N GLN A 74 10.05 21.03 -13.27
CA GLN A 74 10.06 21.78 -14.53
C GLN A 74 9.49 23.17 -14.29
#